data_AF-A0A514LFV1-F1
#
_entry.id   AF-A0A514LFV1-F1
#
_cell.length_a   1.000
_cell.length_b   1.000
_cell.length_c   1.000
_cell.angle_alpha   90.00
_cell.angle_beta   90.00
_cell.angle_gamma   90.00
#
_symmetry.space_group_name_H-M   'P 1'
#
loop_
_entity.id
_entity.type
_entity.pdbx_description
1 polymer ?
#
loop_
_entity_poly.entity_id
_entity_poly.type
_entity_poly.pdbx_seq_one_letter_code
_entity_poly.pdbx_strand_id
1 'polypeptide(L)'
;MKTIGTCIGLISCLIVSACDSGEESNDQETTENDQVEQRDEDAKKVFQDALAEANEDHDFKPENDAGEEPDSVFALIHRGHQIMNGYNENGYDDRPYNVENLKDRAESNIKEDIPEAYVNTDDDVLKKDLEDIFYITYELKENVENDEERDHLVRKLRDIYADLDYYFLGNETWGSMDVTHYAESQSENGQSDS
;
A
#
# COMPACT_ATOMS: atom_id res chain seq x y z
N MET A 1 46.50 -20.77 11.32
CA MET A 1 45.79 -19.60 10.77
C MET A 1 44.29 -19.83 10.94
N LYS A 2 43.57 -18.76 11.27
CA LYS A 2 42.10 -18.58 11.42
C LYS A 2 41.31 -19.22 10.24
N THR A 3 40.03 -19.61 10.29
CA THR A 3 38.85 -19.07 10.99
C THR A 3 37.68 -20.07 10.86
N ILE A 4 36.93 -20.28 11.95
CA ILE A 4 35.47 -20.28 12.16
C ILE A 4 34.57 -20.63 10.95
N GLY A 5 33.88 -21.78 11.02
CA GLY A 5 32.68 -22.07 10.23
C GLY A 5 31.43 -22.02 11.12
N THR A 6 30.59 -21.02 10.89
CA THR A 6 29.29 -20.85 11.56
C THR A 6 28.22 -21.56 10.74
N CYS A 7 27.62 -22.62 11.28
CA CYS A 7 26.38 -23.19 10.77
C CYS A 7 25.22 -22.50 11.48
N ILE A 8 24.41 -21.76 10.74
CA ILE A 8 23.12 -21.24 11.22
C ILE A 8 22.15 -22.42 11.21
N GLY A 9 21.69 -22.76 12.42
CA GLY A 9 20.79 -23.87 12.69
C GLY A 9 19.35 -23.52 12.35
N LEU A 10 18.71 -24.49 11.70
CA LEU A 10 17.27 -24.66 11.53
C LEU A 10 16.53 -24.49 12.86
N ILE A 11 15.54 -23.59 12.89
CA ILE A 11 14.54 -23.54 13.95
C ILE A 11 13.53 -24.66 13.68
N SER A 12 13.69 -25.77 14.40
CA SER A 12 12.67 -26.82 14.50
C SER A 12 11.69 -26.48 15.60
N CYS A 13 10.40 -26.47 15.26
CA CYS A 13 9.31 -26.57 16.21
C CYS A 13 9.49 -27.79 17.10
N LEU A 14 9.41 -27.62 18.42
CA LEU A 14 9.06 -28.69 19.36
C LEU A 14 8.33 -28.10 20.56
N ILE A 15 7.01 -28.30 20.53
CA ILE A 15 6.10 -28.19 21.68
C ILE A 15 6.56 -29.21 22.72
N VAL A 16 6.85 -28.76 23.94
CA VAL A 16 6.97 -29.63 25.12
C VAL A 16 6.02 -29.12 26.19
N SER A 17 5.02 -29.96 26.48
CA SER A 17 4.17 -29.87 27.65
C SER A 17 4.91 -30.49 28.84
N ALA A 18 5.05 -29.73 29.93
CA ALA A 18 5.26 -30.26 31.27
C ALA A 18 4.78 -29.22 32.31
N CYS A 19 3.97 -29.67 33.26
CA CYS A 19 3.65 -28.95 34.49
C CYS A 19 4.86 -28.97 35.43
N ASP A 20 5.21 -27.84 36.04
CA ASP A 20 5.32 -27.63 37.50
C ASP A 20 6.25 -26.44 37.84
N SER A 21 5.72 -25.52 38.65
CA SER A 21 6.38 -24.49 39.47
C SER A 21 7.35 -23.47 38.85
N GLY A 22 7.05 -22.18 39.09
CA GLY A 22 8.05 -21.12 39.11
C GLY A 22 7.70 -19.93 38.21
N GLU A 23 7.45 -18.79 38.84
CA GLU A 23 7.41 -17.46 38.22
C GLU A 23 8.60 -17.27 37.25
N GLU A 24 8.36 -16.87 36.00
CA GLU A 24 9.11 -15.82 35.28
C GLU A 24 8.65 -15.66 33.82
N SER A 25 8.56 -14.38 33.42
CA SER A 25 8.51 -13.79 32.08
C SER A 25 7.31 -14.11 31.18
N ASN A 26 6.35 -13.18 31.17
CA ASN A 26 5.36 -13.00 30.10
C ASN A 26 5.32 -11.53 29.62
N ASP A 27 6.50 -10.93 29.42
CA ASP A 27 6.65 -9.49 29.10
C ASP A 27 7.04 -9.22 27.63
N GLN A 28 7.18 -10.25 26.79
CA GLN A 28 7.65 -10.05 25.41
C GLN A 28 6.51 -10.01 24.36
N GLU A 29 5.36 -10.63 24.63
CA GLU A 29 4.22 -10.69 23.70
C GLU A 29 3.31 -9.45 23.78
N THR A 30 3.35 -8.70 24.88
CA THR A 30 2.58 -7.45 25.04
C THR A 30 3.17 -6.28 24.27
N THR A 31 4.50 -6.25 24.09
CA THR A 31 5.20 -5.07 23.57
C THR A 31 5.11 -4.92 22.05
N GLU A 32 4.98 -6.02 21.30
CA GLU A 32 4.77 -5.98 19.84
C GLU A 32 3.34 -5.60 19.46
N ASN A 33 2.33 -6.09 20.19
CA ASN A 33 0.93 -5.74 19.95
C ASN A 33 0.67 -4.25 20.19
N ASP A 34 1.19 -3.68 21.29
CA ASP A 34 1.02 -2.26 21.61
C ASP A 34 1.67 -1.35 20.53
N GLN A 35 2.76 -1.79 19.89
CA GLN A 35 3.46 -1.04 18.83
C GLN A 35 2.78 -1.13 17.45
N VAL A 36 2.06 -2.21 17.18
CA VAL A 36 1.26 -2.33 15.95
C VAL A 36 0.01 -1.47 16.06
N GLU A 37 -0.71 -1.54 17.18
CA GLU A 37 -1.91 -0.72 17.41
C GLU A 37 -1.60 0.79 17.33
N GLN A 38 -0.46 1.22 17.87
CA GLN A 38 -0.07 2.63 17.80
C GLN A 38 0.22 3.10 16.37
N ARG A 39 0.85 2.26 15.53
CA ARG A 39 1.15 2.59 14.13
C ARG A 39 -0.11 2.73 13.28
N ASP A 40 -1.10 1.88 13.53
CA ASP A 40 -2.38 1.94 12.81
C ASP A 40 -3.16 3.22 13.15
N GLU A 41 -3.15 3.63 14.43
CA GLU A 41 -3.79 4.88 14.85
C GLU A 41 -3.06 6.12 14.29
N ASP A 42 -1.73 6.08 14.23
CA ASP A 42 -0.94 7.14 13.61
C ASP A 42 -1.26 7.26 12.11
N ALA A 43 -1.29 6.14 11.37
CA ALA A 43 -1.62 6.13 9.95
C ALA A 43 -3.04 6.66 9.68
N LYS A 44 -4.03 6.23 10.47
CA LYS A 44 -5.41 6.77 10.39
C LYS A 44 -5.44 8.27 10.63
N LYS A 45 -4.75 8.75 11.64
CA LYS A 45 -4.71 10.18 11.95
C LYS A 45 -4.10 10.97 10.80
N VAL A 46 -2.98 10.51 10.24
CA VAL A 46 -2.33 11.15 9.08
C VAL A 46 -3.28 11.18 7.88
N PHE A 47 -4.02 10.10 7.64
CA PHE A 47 -5.00 10.07 6.56
C PHE A 47 -6.11 11.10 6.77
N GLN A 48 -6.69 11.15 7.97
CA GLN A 48 -7.77 12.11 8.28
C GLN A 48 -7.30 13.56 8.19
N ASP A 49 -6.07 13.86 8.65
CA ASP A 49 -5.48 15.19 8.53
C ASP A 49 -5.29 15.57 7.04
N ALA A 50 -4.78 14.64 6.21
CA ALA A 50 -4.59 14.87 4.77
C ALA A 50 -5.92 15.02 4.01
N LEU A 51 -6.95 14.26 4.39
CA LEU A 51 -8.30 14.44 3.84
C LEU A 51 -8.89 15.79 4.22
N ALA A 52 -8.67 16.28 5.44
CA ALA A 52 -9.14 17.60 5.85
C ALA A 52 -8.47 18.70 5.02
N GLU A 53 -7.16 18.60 4.79
CA GLU A 53 -6.40 19.53 3.94
C GLU A 53 -6.88 19.50 2.48
N ALA A 54 -7.05 18.32 1.89
CA ALA A 54 -7.56 18.17 0.52
C ALA A 54 -8.98 18.76 0.34
N ASN A 55 -9.82 18.72 1.38
CA ASN A 55 -11.15 19.32 1.36
C ASN A 55 -11.14 20.85 1.51
N GLU A 56 -10.11 21.45 2.10
CA GLU A 56 -10.01 22.91 2.28
C GLU A 56 -9.67 23.65 0.98
N ASP A 57 -8.91 23.04 0.07
CA ASP A 57 -8.48 23.65 -1.20
C ASP A 57 -9.52 23.53 -2.34
N HIS A 58 -10.69 22.93 -2.08
CA HIS A 58 -11.72 22.65 -3.09
C HIS A 58 -12.69 23.82 -3.40
N ASP A 59 -12.30 25.08 -3.20
CA ASP A 59 -13.04 26.26 -3.71
C ASP A 59 -12.57 26.71 -5.11
N PHE A 60 -11.75 25.89 -5.79
CA PHE A 60 -11.38 26.12 -7.18
C PHE A 60 -12.35 25.40 -8.12
N LYS A 61 -13.33 26.14 -8.64
CA LYS A 61 -14.06 25.72 -9.85
C LYS A 61 -13.18 26.01 -11.06
N PRO A 62 -12.67 25.01 -11.80
CA PRO A 62 -12.12 25.29 -13.11
C PRO A 62 -13.27 25.67 -14.05
N GLU A 63 -13.45 26.97 -14.28
CA GLU A 63 -14.09 27.46 -15.50
C GLU A 63 -13.13 27.18 -16.65
N ASN A 64 -13.14 25.99 -17.25
CA ASN A 64 -12.50 25.77 -18.55
C ASN A 64 -13.29 24.77 -19.41
N ASP A 65 -13.87 25.34 -20.45
CA ASP A 65 -14.36 24.73 -21.67
C ASP A 65 -13.13 24.23 -22.48
N ALA A 66 -13.16 22.98 -22.97
CA ALA A 66 -12.16 22.28 -23.79
C ALA A 66 -10.99 21.52 -23.09
N GLY A 67 -11.20 20.21 -22.89
CA GLY A 67 -10.17 19.20 -22.63
C GLY A 67 -10.19 18.69 -21.19
N GLU A 68 -10.99 17.67 -20.91
CA GLU A 68 -11.11 17.01 -19.59
C GLU A 68 -9.70 16.70 -19.04
N GLU A 69 -9.32 17.37 -17.95
CA GLU A 69 -8.20 16.90 -17.13
C GLU A 69 -8.54 15.46 -16.69
N PRO A 70 -7.59 14.51 -16.78
CA PRO A 70 -7.86 13.15 -16.37
C PRO A 70 -8.28 13.17 -14.91
N ASP A 71 -9.39 12.50 -14.60
CA ASP A 71 -9.88 12.27 -13.24
C ASP A 71 -8.70 11.95 -12.32
N SER A 72 -8.58 12.67 -11.20
CA SER A 72 -7.51 12.46 -10.21
C SER A 72 -7.31 10.98 -9.87
N VAL A 73 -8.40 10.20 -9.83
CA VAL A 73 -8.36 8.75 -9.61
C VAL A 73 -7.74 8.01 -10.79
N PHE A 74 -8.13 8.35 -12.02
CA PHE A 74 -7.53 7.79 -13.24
C PHE A 74 -6.01 8.03 -13.24
N ALA A 75 -5.61 9.28 -12.96
CA ALA A 75 -4.22 9.68 -13.01
C ALA A 75 -3.39 9.03 -11.91
N LEU A 76 -3.95 8.82 -10.72
CA LEU A 76 -3.33 8.08 -9.62
C LEU A 76 -3.13 6.61 -9.98
N ILE A 77 -4.19 5.92 -10.41
CA ILE A 77 -4.15 4.48 -10.72
C ILE A 77 -3.15 4.19 -11.83
N HIS A 78 -3.26 4.91 -12.95
CA HIS A 78 -2.42 4.65 -14.11
C HIS A 78 -0.93 4.92 -13.81
N ARG A 79 -0.62 6.02 -13.13
CA ARG A 79 0.77 6.33 -12.74
C ARG A 79 1.29 5.37 -11.66
N GLY A 80 0.44 5.02 -10.69
CA GLY A 80 0.76 4.04 -9.65
C GLY A 80 1.17 2.69 -10.24
N HIS A 81 0.40 2.17 -11.21
CA HIS A 81 0.71 0.92 -11.89
C HIS A 81 2.07 0.99 -12.60
N GLN A 82 2.29 2.02 -13.42
CA GLN A 82 3.55 2.20 -14.15
C GLN A 82 4.77 2.29 -13.22
N ILE A 83 4.65 3.07 -12.14
CA ILE A 83 5.75 3.33 -11.21
C ILE A 83 6.09 2.06 -10.42
N MET A 84 5.08 1.41 -9.83
CA MET A 84 5.31 0.21 -9.00
C MET A 84 5.80 -0.96 -9.83
N ASN A 85 5.30 -1.11 -11.07
CA ASN A 85 5.86 -2.09 -11.99
C ASN A 85 7.32 -1.77 -12.34
N GLY A 86 7.65 -0.49 -12.54
CA GLY A 86 9.01 -0.04 -12.80
C GLY A 86 10.00 -0.37 -11.67
N TYR A 87 9.62 -0.17 -10.40
CA TYR A 87 10.42 -0.61 -9.24
C TYR A 87 10.58 -2.13 -9.21
N ASN A 88 9.50 -2.87 -9.46
CA ASN A 88 9.55 -4.33 -9.46
C ASN A 88 10.39 -4.92 -10.61
N GLU A 89 10.44 -4.28 -11.78
CA GLU A 89 11.21 -4.75 -12.93
C GLU A 89 12.69 -4.34 -12.89
N ASN A 90 12.99 -3.11 -12.46
CA ASN A 90 14.31 -2.52 -12.58
C ASN A 90 15.10 -2.50 -11.25
N GLY A 91 14.44 -2.81 -10.13
CA GLY A 91 15.04 -2.71 -8.80
C GLY A 91 15.33 -1.26 -8.39
N TYR A 92 16.24 -1.08 -7.43
CA TYR A 92 16.45 0.22 -6.74
C TYR A 92 17.78 0.92 -7.01
N ASP A 93 18.58 0.40 -7.95
CA ASP A 93 19.93 0.89 -8.21
C ASP A 93 19.98 1.99 -9.30
N ASP A 94 18.94 2.10 -10.12
CA ASP A 94 18.88 3.02 -11.26
C ASP A 94 17.97 4.23 -10.98
N ARG A 95 18.34 5.42 -11.48
CA ARG A 95 17.41 6.57 -11.53
C ARG A 95 16.54 6.42 -12.78
N PRO A 96 15.26 6.04 -12.66
CA PRO A 96 14.31 6.75 -11.79
C PRO A 96 13.79 5.98 -10.57
N TYR A 97 14.22 4.75 -10.33
CA TYR A 97 13.64 3.83 -9.34
C TYR A 97 14.49 3.67 -8.08
N ASN A 98 15.29 4.65 -7.71
CA ASN A 98 16.10 4.54 -6.48
C ASN A 98 15.25 4.72 -5.20
N VAL A 99 15.80 4.31 -4.06
CA VAL A 99 15.14 4.37 -2.74
C VAL A 99 14.72 5.81 -2.37
N GLU A 100 15.55 6.82 -2.69
CA GLU A 100 15.23 8.22 -2.42
C GLU A 100 13.98 8.68 -3.19
N ASN A 101 13.88 8.34 -4.47
CA ASN A 101 12.72 8.66 -5.28
C ASN A 101 11.47 7.91 -4.80
N LEU A 102 11.61 6.68 -4.30
CA LEU A 102 10.49 5.93 -3.74
C LEU A 102 9.94 6.61 -2.50
N LYS A 103 10.83 7.10 -1.64
CA LYS A 103 10.47 7.83 -0.43
C LYS A 103 9.76 9.14 -0.74
N ASP A 104 10.30 9.94 -1.66
CA ASP A 104 9.68 11.20 -2.08
C ASP A 104 8.30 10.95 -2.71
N ARG A 105 8.16 9.87 -3.49
CA ARG A 105 6.88 9.50 -4.09
C ARG A 105 5.87 9.03 -3.05
N ALA A 106 6.29 8.21 -2.09
CA ALA A 106 5.42 7.79 -0.99
C ALA A 106 4.92 9.00 -0.19
N GLU A 107 5.80 9.97 0.11
CA GLU A 107 5.42 11.22 0.78
C GLU A 107 4.38 12.03 0.00
N SER A 108 4.60 12.22 -1.31
CA SER A 108 3.68 12.93 -2.20
C SER A 108 2.32 12.23 -2.29
N ASN A 109 2.31 10.90 -2.43
CA ASN A 109 1.07 10.12 -2.47
C ASN A 109 0.26 10.26 -1.17
N ILE A 110 0.92 10.19 -0.01
CA ILE A 110 0.28 10.30 1.31
C ILE A 110 -0.35 11.68 1.51
N LYS A 111 0.33 12.75 1.08
CA LYS A 111 -0.13 14.13 1.33
C LYS A 111 -1.14 14.63 0.30
N GLU A 112 -0.96 14.26 -0.96
CA GLU A 112 -1.62 14.94 -2.08
C GLU A 112 -2.40 13.93 -2.92
N ASP A 113 -1.71 13.05 -3.66
CA ASP A 113 -2.35 12.29 -4.76
C ASP A 113 -3.49 11.36 -4.27
N ILE A 114 -3.32 10.65 -3.14
CA ILE A 114 -4.35 9.72 -2.64
C ILE A 114 -5.51 10.46 -1.95
N PRO A 115 -5.28 11.42 -1.04
CA PRO A 115 -6.36 12.23 -0.47
C PRO A 115 -7.20 12.95 -1.54
N GLU A 116 -6.56 13.53 -2.56
CA GLU A 116 -7.24 14.20 -3.66
C GLU A 116 -8.14 13.22 -4.44
N ALA A 117 -7.60 12.06 -4.85
CA ALA A 117 -8.37 11.02 -5.51
C ALA A 117 -9.55 10.52 -4.66
N TYR A 118 -9.35 10.41 -3.34
CA TYR A 118 -10.38 9.96 -2.41
C TYR A 118 -11.53 10.97 -2.30
N VAL A 119 -11.22 12.27 -2.21
CA VAL A 119 -12.24 13.33 -2.11
C VAL A 119 -13.01 13.49 -3.43
N ASN A 120 -12.34 13.26 -4.57
CA ASN A 120 -12.92 13.45 -5.91
C ASN A 120 -13.72 12.26 -6.44
N THR A 121 -13.79 11.13 -5.72
CA THR A 121 -14.64 9.99 -6.10
C THR A 121 -15.86 9.88 -5.20
N ASP A 122 -16.97 9.45 -5.79
CA ASP A 122 -18.21 9.09 -5.07
C ASP A 122 -18.38 7.57 -4.93
N ASP A 123 -17.47 6.77 -5.49
CA ASP A 123 -17.56 5.31 -5.45
C ASP A 123 -17.00 4.76 -4.12
N ASP A 124 -17.90 4.28 -3.27
CA ASP A 124 -17.57 3.73 -1.94
C ASP A 124 -16.66 2.49 -2.00
N VAL A 125 -16.69 1.72 -3.09
CA VAL A 125 -15.82 0.56 -3.28
C VAL A 125 -14.41 1.04 -3.60
N LEU A 126 -14.31 2.00 -4.52
CA LEU A 126 -13.03 2.60 -4.91
C LEU A 126 -12.37 3.36 -3.74
N LYS A 127 -13.16 4.00 -2.88
CA LYS A 127 -12.66 4.63 -1.64
C LYS A 127 -11.93 3.65 -0.72
N LYS A 128 -12.42 2.41 -0.59
CA LYS A 128 -11.74 1.38 0.22
C LYS A 128 -10.41 0.99 -0.39
N ASP A 129 -10.35 0.82 -1.71
CA ASP A 129 -9.07 0.53 -2.38
C ASP A 129 -8.08 1.70 -2.24
N LEU A 130 -8.55 2.94 -2.27
CA LEU A 130 -7.72 4.13 -2.02
C LEU A 130 -7.22 4.21 -0.57
N GLU A 131 -8.05 3.81 0.41
CA GLU A 131 -7.62 3.64 1.81
C GLU A 131 -6.51 2.59 1.94
N ASP A 132 -6.68 1.42 1.31
CA ASP A 132 -5.66 0.37 1.31
C ASP A 132 -4.35 0.84 0.70
N ILE A 133 -4.41 1.52 -0.46
CA ILE A 133 -3.25 2.14 -1.10
C ILE A 133 -2.57 3.13 -0.15
N PHE A 134 -3.34 3.96 0.57
CA PHE A 134 -2.80 4.90 1.54
C PHE A 134 -2.03 4.17 2.65
N TYR A 135 -2.66 3.20 3.31
CA TYR A 135 -2.04 2.50 4.44
C TYR A 135 -0.77 1.75 4.03
N ILE A 136 -0.79 1.07 2.87
CA ILE A 136 0.38 0.36 2.35
C ILE A 136 1.48 1.37 1.96
N THR A 137 1.12 2.53 1.40
CA THR A 137 2.10 3.58 1.05
C THR A 137 2.72 4.20 2.31
N TYR A 138 1.93 4.39 3.37
CA TYR A 138 2.41 4.86 4.67
C TYR A 138 3.40 3.85 5.28
N GLU A 139 3.04 2.57 5.30
CA GLU A 139 3.93 1.50 5.77
C GLU A 139 5.22 1.40 4.94
N LEU A 140 5.11 1.57 3.62
CA LEU A 140 6.25 1.58 2.71
C LEU A 140 7.22 2.71 3.02
N LYS A 141 6.71 3.91 3.31
CA LYS A 141 7.54 5.06 3.68
C LYS A 141 8.34 4.78 4.96
N GLU A 142 7.70 4.19 5.97
CA GLU A 142 8.35 3.87 7.25
C GLU A 142 9.38 2.74 7.12
N ASN A 143 9.18 1.84 6.15
CA ASN A 143 10.04 0.68 5.92
C ASN A 143 10.90 0.78 4.64
N VAL A 144 11.06 1.96 4.05
CA VAL A 144 11.73 2.13 2.75
C VAL A 144 13.20 1.67 2.77
N GLU A 145 13.85 1.71 3.93
CA GLU A 145 15.24 1.27 4.12
C GLU A 145 15.37 -0.24 4.43
N ASN A 146 14.26 -0.93 4.67
CA ASN A 146 14.22 -2.38 4.89
C ASN A 146 13.97 -3.07 3.55
N ASP A 147 14.99 -3.73 2.99
CA ASP A 147 14.92 -4.32 1.65
C ASP A 147 13.79 -5.35 1.48
N GLU A 148 13.59 -6.24 2.46
CA GLU A 148 12.58 -7.30 2.38
C GLU A 148 11.17 -6.71 2.46
N GLU A 149 10.96 -5.77 3.39
CA GLU A 149 9.67 -5.13 3.60
C GLU A 149 9.31 -4.17 2.45
N ARG A 150 10.29 -3.38 1.99
CA ARG A 150 10.13 -2.51 0.80
C ARG A 150 9.68 -3.32 -0.41
N ASP A 151 10.34 -4.44 -0.69
CA ASP A 151 10.00 -5.30 -1.83
C ASP A 151 8.60 -5.90 -1.71
N HIS A 152 8.22 -6.33 -0.51
CA HIS A 152 6.89 -6.84 -0.24
C HIS A 152 5.81 -5.79 -0.53
N LEU A 153 5.97 -4.60 0.04
CA LEU A 153 5.00 -3.52 -0.07
C LEU A 153 4.91 -2.94 -1.49
N VAL A 154 6.03 -2.79 -2.19
CA VAL A 154 6.04 -2.38 -3.61
C VAL A 154 5.26 -3.38 -4.48
N ARG A 155 5.43 -4.68 -4.26
CA ARG A 155 4.65 -5.70 -4.99
C ARG A 155 3.16 -5.64 -4.65
N LYS A 156 2.82 -5.45 -3.38
CA LYS A 156 1.43 -5.31 -2.94
C LYS A 156 0.76 -4.10 -3.61
N LEU A 157 1.43 -2.94 -3.62
CA LEU A 157 0.95 -1.76 -4.34
C LEU A 157 0.83 -2.01 -5.85
N ARG A 158 1.83 -2.63 -6.47
CA ARG A 158 1.79 -3.00 -7.89
C ARG A 158 0.53 -3.81 -8.20
N ASP A 159 0.23 -4.82 -7.39
CA ASP A 159 -0.89 -5.73 -7.63
C ASP A 159 -2.22 -5.00 -7.52
N ILE A 160 -2.39 -4.15 -6.49
CA ILE A 160 -3.59 -3.30 -6.34
C ILE A 160 -3.75 -2.36 -7.53
N TYR A 161 -2.69 -1.63 -7.92
CA TYR A 161 -2.77 -0.70 -9.04
C TYR A 161 -3.02 -1.40 -10.38
N ALA A 162 -2.43 -2.57 -10.61
CA ALA A 162 -2.67 -3.37 -11.82
C ALA A 162 -4.13 -3.83 -11.91
N ASP A 163 -4.70 -4.25 -10.79
CA ASP A 163 -6.08 -4.71 -10.71
C ASP A 163 -7.08 -3.56 -10.94
N LEU A 164 -6.82 -2.38 -10.36
CA LEU A 164 -7.59 -1.16 -10.65
C LEU A 164 -7.42 -0.70 -12.10
N ASP A 165 -6.21 -0.73 -12.66
CA ASP A 165 -5.97 -0.39 -14.08
C ASP A 165 -6.73 -1.36 -15.01
N TYR A 166 -6.84 -2.63 -14.63
CA TYR A 166 -7.64 -3.62 -15.37
C TYR A 166 -9.14 -3.35 -15.26
N TYR A 167 -9.71 -3.34 -14.05
CA TYR A 167 -11.16 -3.30 -13.85
C TYR A 167 -11.77 -1.90 -13.93
N PHE A 168 -11.11 -0.90 -13.35
CA PHE A 168 -11.62 0.47 -13.32
C PHE A 168 -11.28 1.21 -14.63
N LEU A 169 -10.06 1.04 -15.15
CA LEU A 169 -9.63 1.72 -16.39
C LEU A 169 -9.83 0.90 -17.67
N GLY A 170 -10.20 -0.38 -17.56
CA GLY A 170 -10.40 -1.26 -18.71
C GLY A 170 -9.10 -1.63 -19.44
N ASN A 171 -7.94 -1.52 -18.79
CA ASN A 171 -6.65 -1.86 -19.40
C ASN A 171 -6.34 -3.35 -19.29
N GLU A 172 -6.77 -4.11 -20.29
CA GLU A 172 -6.60 -5.57 -20.31
C GLU A 172 -5.17 -6.06 -20.62
N THR A 173 -4.20 -5.15 -20.83
CA THR A 173 -2.85 -5.49 -21.29
C THR A 173 -2.10 -6.44 -20.35
N TRP A 174 -2.34 -6.32 -19.04
CA TRP A 174 -1.54 -6.99 -18.00
C TRP A 174 -2.29 -8.11 -17.26
N GLY A 175 -3.58 -8.32 -17.56
CA GLY A 175 -4.46 -9.24 -16.84
C GLY A 175 -4.86 -8.71 -15.45
N SER A 176 -5.83 -9.38 -14.81
CA SER A 176 -6.23 -9.07 -13.43
C SER A 176 -5.46 -9.89 -12.41
N MET A 177 -5.41 -9.38 -11.17
CA MET A 177 -4.87 -10.08 -10.01
C MET A 177 -5.99 -10.48 -9.02
N ASP A 178 -7.16 -9.86 -9.11
CA ASP A 178 -8.34 -10.06 -8.26
C ASP A 178 -8.02 -9.85 -6.77
N VAL A 179 -7.33 -8.74 -6.45
CA VAL A 179 -6.86 -8.40 -5.09
C VAL A 179 -7.56 -7.17 -4.50
N THR A 180 -8.37 -6.47 -5.29
CA THR A 180 -9.04 -5.22 -4.89
C THR A 180 -10.51 -5.44 -4.54
N HIS A 181 -11.06 -4.53 -3.73
CA HIS A 181 -12.49 -4.46 -3.48
C HIS A 181 -13.26 -4.16 -4.77
N TYR A 182 -12.70 -3.35 -5.67
CA TYR A 182 -13.29 -3.08 -6.96
C TYR A 182 -13.44 -4.34 -7.81
N ALA A 183 -12.39 -5.16 -7.93
CA ALA A 183 -12.44 -6.44 -8.63
C ALA A 183 -13.51 -7.38 -8.05
N GLU A 184 -13.57 -7.49 -6.71
CA GLU A 184 -14.59 -8.28 -6.01
C GLU A 184 -16.00 -7.82 -6.43
N SER A 185 -16.26 -6.51 -6.42
CA SER A 185 -17.56 -5.94 -6.81
C SER A 185 -17.95 -6.21 -8.28
N GLN A 186 -16.98 -6.24 -9.20
CA GLN A 186 -17.23 -6.58 -10.60
C GLN A 186 -17.61 -8.07 -10.76
N SER A 187 -16.97 -8.95 -9.99
CA SER A 187 -17.25 -10.38 -10.00
C SER A 187 -18.64 -10.72 -9.45
N GLU A 188 -19.08 -10.03 -8.39
CA GLU A 188 -20.41 -10.20 -7.80
C GLU A 188 -21.53 -9.69 -8.71
N ASN A 189 -21.30 -8.56 -9.40
CA ASN A 189 -22.26 -8.01 -10.35
C ASN A 189 -22.43 -8.90 -11.59
N GLY A 190 -21.38 -9.63 -12.00
CA GLY A 190 -21.42 -10.61 -13.09
C GLY A 190 -22.20 -11.90 -12.79
N GLN A 191 -22.56 -12.17 -11.53
CA GLN A 191 -23.34 -13.36 -11.13
C GLN A 191 -24.86 -13.14 -11.15
N SER A 192 -25.35 -11.95 -11.53
CA SER A 192 -26.79 -11.62 -11.48
C SER A 192 -27.60 -12.01 -12.72
N ASP A 193 -26.98 -12.56 -13.78
CA ASP A 193 -27.64 -12.85 -15.07
C ASP A 193 -27.54 -14.34 -15.53
N SER A 194 -27.45 -15.31 -14.61
CA SER A 194 -27.48 -16.76 -14.95
C SER A 194 -28.69 -17.52 -14.40
#